data_AF-A0A965A335-F1
#
_entry.id   AF-A0A965A335-F1
#
_cell.length_a   1.000
_cell.length_b   1.000
_cell.length_c   1.000
_cell.angle_alpha   90.00
_cell.angle_beta   90.00
_cell.angle_gamma   90.00
#
_symmetry.space_group_name_H-M   'P 1'
#
loop_
_entity.id
_entity.type
_entity.pdbx_description
1 polymer ?
#
loop_
_entity_poly.entity_id
_entity_poly.type
_entity_poly.pdbx_seq_one_letter_code
_entity_poly.pdbx_strand_id
1 'polypeptide(L)'
;PWRTFLTVTIPLVRPSLIAATVLTWARALGEFGATITFAGNTAGRTQTVPLAVYSALESGNDSALALSMLMVVISVVVLVALRGRWLGALRRGGE
;
A
#
# COMPACT_ATOMS: atom_id res chain seq x y z
N PRO A 1 14.80 -23.60 21.25
CA PRO A 1 14.69 -22.78 20.02
C PRO A 1 13.37 -21.99 19.90
N TRP A 2 12.20 -22.63 19.93
CA TRP A 2 10.91 -21.95 19.71
C TRP A 2 10.58 -20.87 20.76
N ARG A 3 10.84 -21.14 22.05
CA ARG A 3 10.69 -20.14 23.12
C ARG A 3 11.52 -18.88 22.84
N THR A 4 12.82 -19.04 22.60
CA THR A 4 13.74 -17.92 22.30
C THR A 4 13.28 -17.11 21.09
N PHE A 5 12.81 -17.78 20.02
CA PHE A 5 12.29 -17.10 18.84
C PHE A 5 11.07 -16.23 19.17
N LEU A 6 10.09 -16.76 19.90
CA LEU A 6 8.85 -16.04 20.21
C LEU A 6 8.99 -14.99 21.32
N THR A 7 9.89 -15.18 22.29
CA THR A 7 10.03 -14.30 23.46
C THR A 7 11.22 -13.35 23.38
N VAL A 8 12.19 -13.58 22.49
CA VAL A 8 13.37 -12.72 22.32
C VAL A 8 13.39 -12.15 20.90
N THR A 9 13.49 -13.00 19.88
CA THR A 9 13.66 -12.54 18.50
C THR A 9 12.46 -11.73 18.01
N ILE A 10 11.24 -12.29 18.08
CA ILE A 10 10.04 -11.59 17.62
C ILE A 10 9.87 -10.24 18.34
N PRO A 11 9.87 -10.15 19.68
CA PRO A 11 9.73 -8.88 20.38
C PRO A 11 10.76 -7.83 19.98
N LEU A 12 12.00 -8.26 19.74
CA LEU A 12 13.11 -7.40 19.34
C LEU A 12 12.94 -6.85 17.92
N VAL A 13 12.36 -7.63 16.99
CA VAL A 13 12.12 -7.19 15.60
C VAL A 13 10.69 -6.70 15.33
N ARG A 14 9.80 -6.68 16.33
CA ARG A 14 8.40 -6.21 16.23
C ARG A 14 8.22 -4.90 15.46
N PRO A 15 8.95 -3.80 15.74
CA PRO A 15 8.75 -2.54 15.01
C PRO A 15 9.05 -2.68 13.51
N SER A 16 10.12 -3.41 13.16
CA SER A 16 10.51 -3.67 11.77
C SER A 16 9.50 -4.58 11.07
N LEU A 17 8.96 -5.58 11.76
CA LEU A 17 7.90 -6.45 11.22
C LEU A 17 6.64 -5.64 10.89
N ILE A 18 6.19 -4.79 11.81
CA ILE A 18 5.00 -3.95 11.58
C ILE A 18 5.23 -3.03 10.37
N ALA A 19 6.39 -2.37 10.29
CA ALA A 19 6.74 -1.53 9.15
C ALA A 19 6.75 -2.31 7.83
N ALA A 20 7.37 -3.49 7.82
CA ALA A 20 7.42 -4.36 6.63
C ALA A 20 6.02 -4.85 6.23
N THR A 21 5.18 -5.25 7.18
CA THR A 21 3.80 -5.69 6.91
C THR A 21 2.96 -4.57 6.30
N VAL A 22 3.04 -3.34 6.83
CA VAL A 22 2.32 -2.20 6.26
C VAL A 22 2.81 -1.88 4.85
N LEU A 23 4.13 -1.93 4.63
CA LEU A 23 4.72 -1.66 3.33
C LEU A 23 4.32 -2.73 2.29
N THR A 24 4.40 -4.00 2.62
CA THR A 24 4.00 -5.09 1.72
C THR A 24 2.49 -5.08 1.45
N TRP A 25 1.68 -4.75 2.46
CA TRP A 25 0.24 -4.57 2.28
C TRP A 25 -0.07 -3.42 1.33
N ALA A 26 0.55 -2.25 1.53
CA ALA A 26 0.39 -1.11 0.63
C ALA A 26 0.82 -1.46 -0.81
N ARG A 27 1.91 -2.22 -0.98
CA ARG A 27 2.38 -2.68 -2.29
C ARG A 27 1.40 -3.65 -2.94
N ALA A 28 0.83 -4.58 -2.16
CA ALA A 28 -0.15 -5.55 -2.63
C ALA A 28 -1.47 -4.89 -3.03
N LEU A 29 -1.91 -3.83 -2.35
CA LEU A 29 -3.06 -3.03 -2.79
C LEU A 29 -2.84 -2.35 -4.14
N GLY A 30 -1.60 -1.98 -4.43
CA GLY A 30 -1.20 -1.39 -5.71
C GLY A 30 -0.87 -2.42 -6.79
N GLU A 31 -1.00 -3.72 -6.53
CA GLU A 31 -0.79 -4.72 -7.58
C GLU A 31 -1.93 -4.67 -8.61
N PHE A 32 -1.52 -4.48 -9.87
CA PHE A 32 -2.40 -4.43 -11.03
C PHE A 32 -2.15 -5.61 -11.97
N GLY A 33 -0.89 -5.80 -12.35
CA GLY A 33 -0.48 -6.76 -13.39
C GLY A 33 -0.77 -8.21 -13.03
N ALA A 34 -0.38 -8.65 -11.82
CA ALA A 34 -0.64 -10.02 -11.40
C ALA A 34 -2.16 -10.32 -11.34
N THR A 35 -2.95 -9.36 -10.87
CA THR A 35 -4.40 -9.53 -10.74
C THR A 35 -5.08 -9.62 -12.10
N ILE A 36 -4.82 -8.72 -13.04
CA ILE A 36 -5.47 -8.77 -14.36
C ILE A 36 -5.07 -10.02 -15.16
N THR A 37 -3.82 -10.47 -15.04
CA THR A 37 -3.33 -11.66 -15.77
C THR A 37 -3.86 -12.97 -15.19
N PHE A 38 -3.96 -13.10 -13.86
CA PHE A 38 -4.32 -14.38 -13.23
C PHE A 38 -5.76 -14.42 -12.70
N ALA A 39 -6.27 -13.34 -12.12
CA ALA A 39 -7.63 -13.26 -11.58
C ALA A 39 -8.64 -12.63 -12.56
N GLY A 40 -8.14 -11.99 -13.63
CA GLY A 40 -8.97 -11.29 -14.60
C GLY A 40 -9.60 -10.02 -14.05
N ASN A 41 -10.55 -9.46 -14.81
CA ASN A 41 -11.25 -8.22 -14.46
C ASN A 41 -12.75 -8.33 -14.78
N THR A 42 -13.51 -8.93 -13.87
CA THR A 42 -14.97 -9.00 -13.99
C THR A 42 -15.61 -7.91 -13.13
N ALA A 43 -16.20 -6.91 -13.78
CA ALA A 43 -16.88 -5.80 -13.12
C ALA A 43 -17.91 -6.31 -12.10
N GLY A 44 -17.86 -5.77 -10.88
CA GLY A 44 -18.77 -6.16 -9.78
C GLY A 44 -18.50 -7.53 -9.14
N ARG A 45 -17.45 -8.27 -9.54
CA ARG A 45 -17.06 -9.54 -8.90
C ARG A 45 -15.60 -9.58 -8.46
N THR A 46 -14.67 -9.47 -9.40
CA THR A 46 -13.22 -9.61 -9.17
C THR A 46 -12.45 -8.30 -9.42
N GLN A 47 -13.18 -7.23 -9.68
CA GLN A 47 -12.61 -5.93 -9.97
C GLN A 47 -12.06 -5.26 -8.71
N THR A 48 -10.75 -5.05 -8.69
CA THR A 48 -10.08 -4.24 -7.68
C THR A 48 -10.10 -2.76 -8.08
N VAL A 49 -9.84 -1.87 -7.11
CA VAL A 49 -9.82 -0.42 -7.35
C VAL A 49 -8.90 -0.02 -8.53
N PRO A 50 -7.66 -0.53 -8.65
CA PRO A 50 -6.80 -0.24 -9.81
C PRO A 50 -7.38 -0.72 -11.14
N LEU A 51 -8.01 -1.90 -11.16
CA LEU A 51 -8.65 -2.47 -12.34
C LEU A 51 -9.87 -1.64 -12.79
N ALA A 52 -10.63 -1.08 -11.84
CA ALA A 52 -11.74 -0.17 -12.14
C ALA A 52 -11.26 1.13 -12.80
N VAL A 53 -10.17 1.71 -12.30
CA VAL A 53 -9.52 2.90 -12.92
C VAL A 53 -9.07 2.59 -14.34
N TYR A 54 -8.41 1.45 -14.53
CA TYR A 54 -7.93 1.02 -15.84
C TYR A 54 -9.07 0.82 -16.84
N SER A 55 -10.15 0.13 -16.47
CA SER A 55 -11.31 -0.03 -17.35
C SER A 55 -12.01 1.29 -17.65
N ALA A 56 -12.06 2.23 -16.70
CA ALA A 56 -12.58 3.57 -16.94
C ALA A 56 -11.72 4.37 -17.93
N LEU A 57 -10.39 4.20 -17.88
CA LEU A 57 -9.44 4.77 -18.86
C LEU A 57 -9.66 4.19 -20.26
N GLU A 58 -9.75 2.86 -20.37
CA GLU A 58 -9.89 2.16 -21.65
C GLU A 58 -11.22 2.46 -22.35
N SER A 59 -12.28 2.70 -21.58
CA SER A 59 -13.60 3.09 -22.11
C SER A 59 -13.71 4.56 -22.57
N GLY A 60 -12.65 5.35 -22.46
CA GLY A 60 -12.63 6.75 -22.91
C GLY A 60 -13.53 7.68 -22.11
N ASN A 61 -13.88 7.30 -20.87
CA ASN A 61 -14.77 8.06 -20.01
C ASN A 61 -13.98 9.14 -19.23
N ASP A 62 -14.44 10.38 -19.21
CA ASP A 62 -13.82 11.50 -18.44
C ASP A 62 -13.64 11.18 -16.94
N SER A 63 -14.39 10.20 -16.44
CA SER A 63 -14.26 9.66 -15.08
C SER A 63 -12.88 9.09 -14.77
N ALA A 64 -12.12 8.67 -15.79
CA ALA A 64 -10.77 8.16 -15.68
C ALA A 64 -9.77 9.18 -15.12
N LEU A 65 -9.88 10.43 -15.55
CA LEU A 65 -9.06 11.54 -15.07
C LEU A 65 -9.39 11.87 -13.61
N ALA A 66 -10.67 11.91 -13.27
CA ALA A 66 -11.12 12.17 -11.90
C ALA A 66 -10.62 11.08 -10.93
N LEU A 67 -10.70 9.81 -11.32
CA LEU A 67 -10.27 8.69 -10.49
C LEU A 67 -8.74 8.64 -10.34
N SER A 68 -8.00 8.96 -11.39
CA SER A 68 -6.54 9.08 -11.36
C SER A 68 -6.08 10.24 -10.47
N MET A 69 -6.73 11.41 -10.58
CA MET A 69 -6.44 12.57 -9.75
C MET A 69 -6.74 12.30 -8.27
N LEU A 70 -7.86 11.61 -7.97
CA LEU A 70 -8.19 11.16 -6.61
C LEU A 70 -7.10 10.25 -6.04
N MET A 71 -6.60 9.30 -6.82
CA MET A 71 -5.54 8.39 -6.37
C MET A 71 -4.22 9.12 -6.08
N VAL A 72 -3.86 10.09 -6.91
CA VAL A 72 -2.69 10.96 -6.69
C VAL A 72 -2.86 11.77 -5.40
N VAL A 73 -4.03 12.36 -5.17
CA VAL A 73 -4.31 13.13 -3.95
C VAL A 73 -4.19 12.24 -2.70
N ILE A 74 -4.77 11.03 -2.73
CA ILE A 74 -4.66 10.08 -1.61
C ILE A 74 -3.19 9.73 -1.34
N SER A 75 -2.41 9.45 -2.38
CA SER A 75 -0.98 9.15 -2.26
C SER A 75 -0.21 10.31 -1.60
N VAL A 76 -0.44 11.55 -2.06
CA VAL A 76 0.19 12.75 -1.49
C VAL A 76 -0.20 12.95 -0.04
N VAL A 77 -1.48 12.80 0.31
CA VAL A 77 -1.98 12.93 1.69
C VAL A 77 -1.30 11.91 2.60
N VAL A 78 -1.22 10.64 2.18
CA VAL A 78 -0.55 9.58 2.95
C VAL A 78 0.93 9.89 3.15
N LEU A 79 1.63 10.32 2.10
CA LEU A 79 3.06 10.66 2.16
C LEU A 79 3.31 11.84 3.11
N VAL A 80 2.51 12.92 3.00
CA VAL A 80 2.65 14.10 3.87
C VAL A 80 2.30 13.77 5.33
N ALA A 81 1.23 13.00 5.57
CA ALA A 81 0.84 12.59 6.91
C ALA A 81 1.91 11.72 7.58
N LEU A 82 2.57 10.82 6.83
CA LEU A 82 3.65 10.01 7.36
C LEU A 82 4.97 10.78 7.49
N ARG A 83 5.24 11.78 6.64
CA ARG A 83 6.52 12.52 6.61
C ARG A 83 6.95 13.04 7.98
N GLY A 84 6.03 13.61 8.77
CA GLY A 84 6.33 14.13 10.11
C GLY A 84 6.78 13.05 11.10
N ARG A 85 6.29 11.82 10.95
CA ARG A 85 6.61 10.69 11.82
C ARG A 85 8.01 10.11 11.51
N TRP A 86 8.42 10.13 10.25
CA TRP A 86 9.75 9.69 9.82
C TRP A 86 10.85 10.69 10.22
N LEU A 87 10.62 11.99 10.09
CA LEU A 87 11.57 13.04 10.48
C LEU A 87 11.72 13.15 12.02
N GLY A 88 10.65 12.92 12.78
CA GLY A 88 10.71 12.88 14.24
C GLY A 88 11.45 11.66 14.80
N ALA A 89 11.43 10.53 14.10
CA ALA A 89 12.15 9.31 14.49
C ALA A 89 13.67 9.42 14.26
N LEU A 90 14.10 10.05 13.15
CA LEU A 90 15.52 10.32 12.86
C LEU A 90 16.16 11.28 13.88
N ARG A 91 15.35 12.14 14.51
CA ARG A 91 15.83 13.16 15.46
C ARG A 91 16.01 12.64 16.90
N ARG A 92 15.52 11.44 17.22
CA ARG A 92 15.64 10.82 18.56
C ARG A 92 16.75 9.76 18.66
N GLY A 93 17.43 9.42 17.57
CA GLY A 93 18.54 8.46 17.56
C GLY A 93 19.93 9.09 17.68
N GLY A 94 20.00 10.39 17.99
CA GLY A 94 21.24 11.16 18.11
C GLY A 94 21.52 11.72 19.51
N GLU A 95 20.72 11.33 20.51
CA GLU A 95 20.99 11.50 21.94
C GLU A 95 21.16 10.13 22.59
#